data_AF-A0A9D4ACL7-F1
#
_entry.id   AF-A0A9D4ACL7-F1
#
_cell.length_a   1.000
_cell.length_b   1.000
_cell.length_c   1.000
_cell.angle_alpha   90.00
_cell.angle_beta   90.00
_cell.angle_gamma   90.00
#
_symmetry.space_group_name_H-M   'P 1'
#
loop_
_entity.id
_entity.type
_entity.pdbx_description
1 polymer ?
#
loop_
_entity_poly.entity_id
_entity_poly.type
_entity_poly.pdbx_seq_one_letter_code
_entity_poly.pdbx_strand_id
1 'polypeptide(L)'
;MFEESSQGVGYNNIQSGKTIKLDNVTFHQYVNLTRFKSEKTVSFVPPDGDFELMKYCFTEGVSLPFQILPTIKELGQTLMQVNVKVKSVFGVKMFALVVIRIPVPKQTVKQVSKSHQVEQSIMLPIDSLLWRIRKFPGQTKPTLSAEVELISMMAEKRSWMRPPIQMEFEVWEEWVGYITKGWAGSYEIRC
;
A
#
# COMPACT_ATOMS: atom_id res chain seq x y z
N MET A 1 -1.00 -42.79 16.31
CA MET A 1 -0.81 -41.42 16.84
C MET A 1 0.61 -41.02 16.49
N PHE A 2 0.80 -40.22 15.45
CA PHE A 2 2.09 -39.65 15.10
C PHE A 2 1.90 -38.15 14.93
N GLU A 3 2.68 -37.39 15.69
CA GLU A 3 2.72 -35.93 15.73
C GLU A 3 3.19 -35.35 14.39
N GLU A 4 2.49 -34.32 13.94
CA GLU A 4 2.81 -33.55 12.74
C GLU A 4 3.79 -32.43 13.14
N SER A 5 5.06 -32.59 12.76
CA SER A 5 6.08 -31.55 12.92
C SER A 5 6.11 -30.67 11.68
N SER A 6 5.54 -29.47 11.81
CA SER A 6 5.60 -28.43 10.77
C SER A 6 7.00 -27.81 10.75
N GLN A 7 7.84 -28.21 9.79
CA GLN A 7 9.10 -27.51 9.51
C GLN A 7 9.00 -26.69 8.22
N GLY A 8 9.07 -25.37 8.38
CA GLY A 8 9.12 -24.40 7.30
C GLY A 8 10.46 -24.47 6.57
N VAL A 9 10.41 -24.67 5.25
CA VAL A 9 11.58 -24.74 4.37
C VAL A 9 11.67 -23.41 3.59
N GLY A 10 12.83 -22.73 3.68
CA GLY A 10 13.12 -21.48 2.98
C GLY A 10 13.57 -21.69 1.52
N TYR A 11 13.18 -20.75 0.65
CA TYR A 11 13.40 -20.75 -0.80
C TYR A 11 14.36 -19.67 -1.31
N ASN A 12 15.56 -20.01 -1.79
CA ASN A 12 16.48 -19.05 -2.40
C ASN A 12 16.10 -18.71 -3.86
N ASN A 13 16.10 -17.42 -4.24
CA ASN A 13 16.29 -17.01 -5.64
C ASN A 13 17.23 -15.79 -5.76
N ILE A 14 18.01 -15.81 -6.84
CA ILE A 14 19.16 -14.97 -7.16
C ILE A 14 18.68 -13.77 -7.99
N GLN A 15 18.50 -12.63 -7.32
CA GLN A 15 18.84 -11.26 -7.72
C GLN A 15 18.21 -10.34 -6.67
N SER A 16 19.02 -9.93 -5.68
CA SER A 16 18.61 -9.48 -4.34
C SER A 16 18.11 -10.64 -3.47
N GLY A 17 19.02 -11.25 -2.72
CA GLY A 17 18.84 -12.48 -1.94
C GLY A 17 17.84 -12.37 -0.78
N LYS A 18 16.57 -12.15 -1.09
CA LYS A 18 15.44 -12.31 -0.17
C LYS A 18 14.62 -13.49 -0.61
N THR A 19 14.87 -14.59 0.07
CA THR A 19 14.04 -15.78 0.10
C THR A 19 12.64 -15.41 0.61
N ILE A 20 11.62 -15.50 -0.25
CA ILE A 20 10.22 -15.30 0.15
C ILE A 20 9.64 -16.67 0.48
N LYS A 21 9.12 -16.80 1.70
CA LYS A 21 8.46 -18.02 2.17
C LYS A 21 6.97 -17.93 1.83
N LEU A 22 6.48 -18.92 1.10
CA LEU A 22 5.05 -19.04 0.77
C LEU A 22 4.36 -19.81 1.90
N ASP A 23 3.23 -19.30 2.37
CA ASP A 23 2.45 -19.92 3.46
C ASP A 23 1.45 -20.91 2.88
N ASN A 24 0.55 -20.44 2.02
CA ASN A 24 -0.45 -21.28 1.36
C ASN A 24 -0.29 -21.18 -0.15
N VAL A 25 -0.26 -22.33 -0.83
CA VAL A 25 -0.21 -22.38 -2.30
C VAL A 25 -1.25 -23.37 -2.80
N THR A 26 -2.09 -22.94 -3.72
CA THR A 26 -3.08 -23.77 -4.42
C THR A 26 -2.73 -23.76 -5.91
N PHE A 27 -2.76 -24.92 -6.53
CA PHE A 27 -2.42 -25.08 -7.94
C PHE A 27 -3.62 -25.51 -8.76
N HIS A 28 -3.57 -25.21 -10.05
CA HIS A 28 -4.47 -25.79 -11.03
C HIS A 28 -4.32 -27.32 -11.08
N GLN A 29 -5.40 -28.02 -11.45
CA GLN A 29 -5.44 -29.49 -11.52
C GLN A 29 -4.42 -30.12 -12.47
N TYR A 30 -3.89 -29.37 -13.44
CA TYR A 30 -2.89 -29.85 -14.41
C TYR A 30 -1.44 -29.73 -13.92
N VAL A 31 -1.22 -29.26 -12.69
CA VAL A 31 0.12 -29.15 -12.10
C VAL A 31 0.56 -30.48 -11.49
N ASN A 32 1.78 -30.91 -11.81
CA ASN A 32 2.39 -32.07 -11.18
C ASN A 32 2.86 -31.74 -9.74
N LEU A 33 1.98 -32.03 -8.76
CA LEU A 33 2.23 -31.77 -7.35
C LEU A 33 3.42 -32.59 -6.79
N THR A 34 3.68 -33.78 -7.33
CA THR A 34 4.80 -34.64 -6.89
C THR A 34 6.14 -33.98 -7.20
N ARG A 35 6.29 -33.49 -8.44
CA ARG A 35 7.49 -32.79 -8.88
C ARG A 35 7.68 -31.46 -8.15
N PHE A 36 6.59 -30.74 -7.88
CA PHE A 36 6.67 -29.52 -7.08
C PHE A 36 7.15 -29.80 -5.64
N LYS A 37 6.69 -30.89 -5.01
CA LYS A 37 7.12 -31.22 -3.64
C LYS A 37 8.61 -31.60 -3.56
N SER A 38 9.13 -32.34 -4.55
CA SER A 38 10.52 -32.81 -4.56
C SER A 38 11.51 -31.77 -5.09
N GLU A 39 11.22 -31.16 -6.24
CA GLU A 39 12.15 -30.31 -6.99
C GLU A 39 11.83 -28.81 -6.87
N LYS A 40 10.71 -28.45 -6.23
CA LYS A 40 10.17 -27.08 -6.22
C LYS A 40 9.94 -26.52 -7.62
N THR A 41 9.74 -27.40 -8.59
CA THR A 41 9.51 -27.07 -10.00
C THR A 41 8.03 -27.26 -10.35
N VAL A 42 7.39 -26.20 -10.84
CA VAL A 42 5.99 -26.24 -11.32
C VAL A 42 6.00 -26.72 -12.77
N SER A 43 5.40 -27.87 -13.02
CA SER A 43 5.24 -28.46 -14.36
C SER A 43 3.78 -28.73 -14.62
N PHE A 44 3.27 -28.31 -15.78
CA PHE A 44 1.86 -28.44 -16.17
C PHE A 44 1.72 -28.50 -17.69
N VAL A 45 0.55 -28.97 -18.15
CA VAL A 45 0.11 -28.84 -19.55
C VAL A 45 -0.90 -27.69 -19.62
N PRO A 46 -0.66 -26.61 -20.39
CA PRO A 46 -1.57 -25.48 -20.48
C PRO A 46 -2.91 -25.90 -21.12
N PRO A 47 -4.06 -25.63 -20.48
CA PRO A 47 -5.35 -25.62 -21.17
C PRO A 47 -5.42 -24.48 -22.21
N ASP A 48 -6.33 -24.61 -23.17
CA ASP A 48 -6.62 -23.54 -24.11
C ASP A 48 -7.32 -22.36 -23.42
N GLY A 49 -6.86 -21.14 -23.71
CA GLY A 49 -7.42 -19.90 -23.18
C GLY A 49 -6.82 -19.45 -21.84
N ASP A 50 -7.47 -18.46 -21.22
CA ASP A 50 -7.03 -17.89 -19.95
C ASP A 50 -7.40 -18.83 -18.78
N PHE A 51 -6.43 -19.16 -17.95
CA PHE A 51 -6.65 -20.01 -16.77
C PHE A 51 -5.78 -19.59 -15.58
N GLU A 52 -6.25 -19.89 -14.38
CA GLU A 52 -5.50 -19.63 -13.15
C GLU A 52 -4.57 -20.80 -12.83
N LEU A 53 -3.26 -20.61 -13.04
CA LEU A 53 -2.26 -21.64 -12.77
C LEU A 53 -2.04 -21.89 -11.27
N MET A 54 -1.97 -20.83 -10.47
CA MET A 54 -1.60 -20.88 -9.06
C MET A 54 -2.16 -19.70 -8.29
N LYS A 55 -2.66 -19.95 -7.08
CA LYS A 55 -2.92 -18.97 -6.04
C LYS A 55 -1.93 -19.15 -4.90
N TYR A 56 -1.41 -18.07 -4.36
CA TYR A 56 -0.48 -18.13 -3.24
C TYR A 56 -0.74 -17.02 -2.22
N CYS A 57 -0.41 -17.30 -0.97
CA CYS A 57 -0.39 -16.36 0.14
C CYS A 57 0.99 -16.42 0.80
N PHE A 58 1.50 -15.26 1.21
CA PHE A 58 2.74 -15.14 1.96
C PHE A 58 2.61 -13.95 2.90
N THR A 59 3.10 -14.12 4.13
CA THR A 59 3.04 -13.10 5.18
C THR A 59 4.41 -12.50 5.50
N GLU A 60 5.49 -13.20 5.15
CA GLU A 60 6.87 -12.77 5.41
C GLU A 60 7.54 -12.22 4.15
N GLY A 61 8.48 -11.29 4.31
CA GLY A 61 9.23 -10.72 3.19
C GLY A 61 8.45 -9.74 2.31
N VAL A 62 7.26 -9.31 2.74
CA VAL A 62 6.47 -8.27 2.06
C VAL A 62 7.19 -6.93 2.20
N SER A 63 7.65 -6.38 1.07
CA SER A 63 8.11 -4.99 1.00
C SER A 63 6.99 -4.11 0.48
N LEU A 64 6.39 -3.31 1.35
CA LEU A 64 5.38 -2.35 0.93
C LEU A 64 6.00 -1.31 -0.03
N PRO A 65 5.36 -1.01 -1.17
CA PRO A 65 5.91 -0.09 -2.16
C PRO A 65 5.97 1.36 -1.68
N PHE A 66 5.27 1.68 -0.59
CA PHE A 66 5.23 3.00 0.01
C PHE A 66 5.38 2.94 1.52
N GLN A 67 6.03 3.95 2.06
CA GLN A 67 6.14 4.23 3.48
C GLN A 67 5.47 5.58 3.75
N ILE A 68 4.40 5.58 4.55
CA ILE A 68 3.68 6.80 4.94
C ILE A 68 4.16 7.23 6.32
N LEU A 69 4.50 8.50 6.44
CA LEU A 69 4.99 9.15 7.65
C LEU A 69 4.07 10.33 7.97
N PRO A 70 2.96 10.08 8.67
CA PRO A 70 2.06 11.13 9.10
C PRO A 70 2.60 11.88 10.31
N THR A 71 2.30 13.17 10.40
CA THR A 71 2.61 14.03 11.53
C THR A 71 1.43 14.96 11.75
N ILE A 72 0.71 14.73 12.84
CA ILE A 72 -0.48 15.49 13.23
C ILE A 72 -0.13 16.32 14.46
N LYS A 73 -0.34 17.64 14.38
CA LYS A 73 -0.12 18.58 15.48
C LYS A 73 -1.39 19.37 15.76
N GLU A 74 -1.81 19.41 17.01
CA GLU A 74 -2.91 20.26 17.47
C GLU A 74 -2.32 21.61 17.89
N LEU A 75 -2.72 22.68 17.21
CA LEU A 75 -2.28 24.07 17.43
C LEU A 75 -3.40 24.81 18.19
N GLY A 76 -3.49 24.55 19.50
CA GLY A 76 -4.56 25.08 20.33
C GLY A 76 -5.86 24.26 20.22
N GLN A 77 -7.02 24.90 20.39
CA GLN A 77 -8.31 24.22 20.45
C GLN A 77 -9.05 24.16 19.10
N THR A 78 -8.66 25.00 18.15
CA THR A 78 -9.42 25.23 16.91
C THR A 78 -8.60 25.02 15.66
N LEU A 79 -7.30 24.72 15.77
CA LEU A 79 -6.44 24.54 14.62
C LEU A 79 -5.65 23.25 14.75
N MET A 80 -5.61 22.49 13.67
CA MET A 80 -4.86 21.25 13.56
C MET A 80 -4.03 21.28 12.28
N GLN A 81 -2.75 20.96 12.39
CA GLN A 81 -1.84 20.85 11.27
C GLN A 81 -1.58 19.37 10.96
N VAL A 82 -1.83 18.98 9.72
CA VAL A 82 -1.63 17.64 9.19
C VAL A 82 -0.50 17.70 8.18
N ASN A 83 0.59 16.98 8.42
CA ASN A 83 1.66 16.80 7.46
C ASN A 83 1.81 15.31 7.15
N VAL A 84 1.69 14.92 5.89
CA VAL A 84 1.83 13.53 5.47
C VAL A 84 2.94 13.45 4.43
N LYS A 85 4.01 12.74 4.79
CA LYS A 85 5.11 12.42 3.86
C LYS A 85 4.94 11.00 3.37
N VAL A 86 5.08 10.81 2.07
CA VAL A 86 4.97 9.48 1.45
C VAL A 86 6.27 9.21 0.72
N LYS A 87 6.92 8.10 1.04
CA LYS A 87 8.17 7.65 0.42
C LYS A 87 7.90 6.41 -0.41
N SER A 88 8.15 6.46 -1.71
CA SER A 88 8.15 5.27 -2.58
C SER A 88 9.47 4.52 -2.48
N VAL A 89 9.44 3.19 -2.46
CA VAL A 89 10.65 2.34 -2.40
C VAL A 89 10.91 1.50 -3.66
N PHE A 90 10.05 1.60 -4.68
CA PHE A 90 10.22 0.93 -5.97
C PHE A 90 11.18 1.68 -6.91
N GLY A 91 11.55 1.06 -8.04
CA GLY A 91 12.56 1.56 -8.96
C GLY A 91 12.20 2.88 -9.63
N VAL A 92 13.22 3.67 -10.02
CA VAL A 92 13.06 5.01 -10.61
C VAL A 92 12.35 5.04 -11.97
N LYS A 93 12.33 3.91 -12.70
CA LYS A 93 11.63 3.77 -13.99
C LYS A 93 10.15 3.42 -13.84
N MET A 94 9.72 3.12 -12.61
CA MET A 94 8.34 2.82 -12.30
C MET A 94 7.65 4.07 -11.77
N PHE A 95 6.34 4.13 -11.95
CA PHE A 95 5.50 5.15 -11.34
C PHE A 95 4.22 4.51 -10.82
N ALA A 96 3.47 5.27 -10.04
CA ALA A 96 2.23 4.77 -9.48
C ALA A 96 1.11 5.80 -9.48
N LEU A 97 -0.11 5.33 -9.65
CA LEU A 97 -1.31 6.06 -9.27
C LEU A 97 -1.52 5.81 -7.77
N VAL A 98 -1.68 6.90 -7.01
CA VAL A 98 -1.86 6.83 -5.55
C VAL A 98 -3.06 7.65 -5.14
N VAL A 99 -3.88 7.08 -4.25
CA VAL A 99 -4.99 7.76 -3.58
C VAL A 99 -4.83 7.56 -2.09
N ILE A 100 -4.69 8.65 -1.34
CA ILE A 100 -4.51 8.62 0.11
C ILE A 100 -5.68 9.36 0.73
N ARG A 101 -6.40 8.68 1.63
CA ARG A 101 -7.49 9.22 2.41
C ARG A 101 -7.02 9.46 3.84
N ILE A 102 -6.92 10.72 4.22
CA ILE A 102 -6.54 11.14 5.57
C ILE A 102 -7.82 11.54 6.30
N PRO A 103 -8.26 10.79 7.30
CA PRO A 103 -9.44 11.18 8.07
C PRO A 103 -9.17 12.47 8.83
N VAL A 104 -10.17 13.34 8.92
CA VAL A 104 -10.14 14.55 9.75
C VAL A 104 -11.30 14.50 10.77
N PRO A 105 -11.24 15.27 11.87
CA PRO A 105 -12.34 15.31 12.81
C PRO A 105 -13.64 15.78 12.12
N LYS A 106 -14.78 15.22 12.52
CA LYS A 106 -16.11 15.60 11.99
C LYS A 106 -16.47 17.08 12.21
N GLN A 107 -15.73 17.76 13.06
CA GLN A 107 -15.95 19.14 13.49
C GLN A 107 -15.13 20.14 12.64
N THR A 108 -14.77 19.73 11.43
CA THR A 108 -13.96 20.55 10.54
C THR A 108 -14.81 21.64 9.90
N VAL A 109 -14.39 22.90 10.08
CA VAL A 109 -15.03 24.09 9.47
C VAL A 109 -14.41 24.37 8.12
N LYS A 110 -13.08 24.28 8.04
CA LYS A 110 -12.31 24.65 6.87
C LYS A 110 -11.05 23.81 6.78
N GLN A 111 -10.66 23.49 5.56
CA GLN A 111 -9.42 22.77 5.26
C GLN A 111 -8.64 23.56 4.22
N VAL A 112 -7.35 23.79 4.46
CA VAL A 112 -6.44 24.43 3.52
C VAL A 112 -5.26 23.50 3.30
N SER A 113 -5.10 22.99 2.07
CA SER A 113 -4.04 22.04 1.73
C SER A 113 -3.08 22.61 0.69
N LYS A 114 -1.78 22.36 0.89
CA LYS A 114 -0.70 22.71 -0.03
C LYS A 114 0.14 21.48 -0.33
N SER A 115 0.49 21.30 -1.59
CA SER A 115 1.47 20.30 -2.02
C SER A 115 2.17 20.79 -3.29
N HIS A 116 3.41 20.35 -3.49
CA HIS A 116 4.31 20.85 -4.53
C HIS A 116 4.43 19.93 -5.77
N GLN A 117 3.61 18.88 -5.87
CA GLN A 117 3.65 17.94 -7.00
C GLN A 117 2.85 18.42 -8.22
N VAL A 118 3.43 18.21 -9.39
CA VAL A 118 2.79 18.39 -10.70
C VAL A 118 1.90 17.16 -10.94
N GLU A 119 0.63 17.35 -11.31
CA GLU A 119 -0.39 16.27 -11.52
C GLU A 119 -1.00 15.59 -10.27
N GLN A 120 -1.23 16.38 -9.23
CA GLN A 120 -2.05 15.96 -8.09
C GLN A 120 -3.42 16.63 -8.08
N SER A 121 -4.38 15.98 -7.43
CA SER A 121 -5.67 16.57 -7.08
C SER A 121 -5.94 16.36 -5.60
N ILE A 122 -6.36 17.42 -4.91
CA ILE A 122 -6.77 17.35 -3.51
C ILE A 122 -8.27 17.60 -3.45
N MET A 123 -9.00 16.71 -2.80
CA MET A 123 -10.42 16.88 -2.50
C MET A 123 -10.60 16.95 -0.99
N LEU A 124 -11.53 17.78 -0.54
CA LEU A 124 -11.77 18.05 0.88
C LEU A 124 -13.21 17.65 1.28
N PRO A 125 -13.56 16.36 1.26
CA PRO A 125 -14.78 15.87 1.90
C PRO A 125 -14.92 16.33 3.37
N ILE A 126 -16.15 16.25 3.88
CA ILE A 126 -16.52 16.71 5.23
C ILE A 126 -15.70 16.00 6.32
N ASP A 127 -15.36 14.73 6.13
CA ASP A 127 -14.74 13.86 7.13
C ASP A 127 -13.31 13.40 6.77
N SER A 128 -12.80 13.82 5.62
CA SER A 128 -11.51 13.37 5.13
C SER A 128 -10.88 14.33 4.14
N LEU A 129 -9.56 14.29 4.06
CA LEU A 129 -8.76 14.89 3.00
C LEU A 129 -8.34 13.77 2.06
N LEU A 130 -8.70 13.89 0.78
CA LEU A 130 -8.29 12.96 -0.26
C LEU A 130 -7.15 13.56 -1.08
N TRP A 131 -5.99 12.89 -1.06
CA TRP A 131 -4.83 13.27 -1.84
C TRP A 131 -4.58 12.24 -2.94
N ARG A 132 -4.78 12.65 -4.19
CA ARG A 132 -4.59 11.80 -5.36
C ARG A 132 -3.40 12.30 -6.18
N ILE A 133 -2.48 11.41 -6.50
CA ILE A 133 -1.30 11.66 -7.33
C ILE A 133 -1.38 10.70 -8.52
N ARG A 134 -1.49 11.23 -9.74
CA ARG A 134 -1.65 10.39 -10.94
C ARG A 134 -0.37 9.68 -11.35
N LYS A 135 0.76 10.37 -11.20
CA LYS A 135 2.08 9.88 -11.56
C LYS A 135 3.06 10.10 -10.41
N PHE A 136 3.05 9.18 -9.45
CA PHE A 136 3.98 9.15 -8.32
C PHE A 136 5.29 8.48 -8.75
N PRO A 137 6.42 9.21 -8.87
CA PRO A 137 7.66 8.61 -9.35
C PRO A 137 8.35 7.75 -8.26
N GLY A 138 9.01 6.67 -8.68
CA GLY A 138 9.79 5.83 -7.75
C GLY A 138 10.95 6.57 -7.09
N GLN A 139 11.35 6.10 -5.89
CA GLN A 139 12.37 6.71 -5.03
C GLN A 139 12.15 8.19 -4.66
N THR A 140 10.93 8.72 -4.76
CA THR A 140 10.59 10.09 -4.35
C THR A 140 9.91 10.16 -2.98
N LYS A 141 9.78 11.39 -2.46
CA LYS A 141 9.31 11.69 -1.10
C LYS A 141 8.33 12.87 -1.04
N PRO A 142 7.24 12.87 -1.83
CA PRO A 142 6.27 13.97 -1.78
C PRO A 142 5.66 14.15 -0.40
N THR A 143 5.32 15.41 -0.12
CA THR A 143 4.74 15.83 1.15
C THR A 143 3.49 16.65 0.89
N LEU A 144 2.44 16.34 1.63
CA LEU A 144 1.23 17.12 1.72
C LEU A 144 1.19 17.81 3.09
N SER A 145 0.93 19.12 3.09
CA SER A 145 0.65 19.90 4.28
C SER A 145 -0.78 20.40 4.23
N ALA A 146 -1.54 20.21 5.29
CA ALA A 146 -2.89 20.73 5.44
C ALA A 146 -3.09 21.37 6.81
N GLU A 147 -3.86 22.44 6.83
CA GLU A 147 -4.38 23.09 8.04
C GLU A 147 -5.87 22.83 8.09
N VAL A 148 -6.34 22.34 9.24
CA VAL A 148 -7.72 21.97 9.50
C VAL A 148 -8.21 22.84 10.65
N GLU A 149 -9.17 23.72 10.35
CA GLU A 149 -9.85 24.53 11.36
C GLU A 149 -11.02 23.72 11.94
N LEU A 150 -11.09 23.67 13.27
CA LEU A 150 -12.07 22.94 14.06
C LEU A 150 -12.99 23.91 14.80
N ILE A 151 -14.25 23.52 14.98
CA ILE A 151 -15.17 24.24 15.86
C ILE A 151 -14.68 24.10 17.31
N SER A 152 -14.50 25.22 18.01
CA SER A 152 -14.20 25.22 19.45
C SER A 152 -15.39 24.62 20.19
N MET A 153 -15.21 23.46 20.82
CA MET A 153 -16.19 22.91 21.76
C MET A 153 -15.75 23.20 23.20
N MET A 154 -16.60 23.91 23.93
CA MET A 154 -16.46 24.13 25.37
C MET A 154 -16.78 22.88 26.22
N ALA A 155 -17.22 21.78 25.60
CA ALA A 155 -17.71 20.59 26.30
C ALA A 155 -16.99 19.32 25.83
N GLU A 156 -16.42 18.60 26.80
CA GLU A 156 -15.79 17.28 26.71
C GLU A 156 -14.61 17.16 25.73
N LYS A 157 -13.41 17.21 26.31
CA LYS A 157 -12.12 16.83 25.69
C LYS A 157 -12.07 15.33 25.37
N ARG A 158 -12.97 14.83 24.53
CA ARG A 158 -12.83 13.49 23.96
C ARG A 158 -11.69 13.58 22.95
N SER A 159 -10.55 12.97 23.27
CA SER A 159 -9.46 12.80 22.32
C SER A 159 -10.03 12.14 21.08
N TRP A 160 -10.00 12.85 19.96
CA TRP A 160 -10.49 12.31 18.70
C TRP A 160 -9.74 11.02 18.38
N MET A 161 -10.46 9.89 18.35
CA MET A 161 -9.90 8.61 17.97
C MET A 161 -9.60 8.65 16.49
N ARG A 162 -8.33 8.86 16.16
CA ARG A 162 -7.83 9.05 14.80
C ARG A 162 -8.05 7.75 14.02
N PRO A 163 -8.98 7.73 13.03
CA PRO A 163 -9.11 6.58 12.17
C PRO A 163 -7.80 6.39 11.38
N PRO A 164 -7.51 5.17 10.91
CA PRO A 164 -6.31 4.95 10.11
C PRO A 164 -6.36 5.75 8.81
N ILE A 165 -5.20 6.21 8.36
CA ILE A 165 -5.00 6.72 7.00
C ILE A 165 -5.10 5.54 6.05
N GLN A 166 -5.93 5.66 5.03
CA GLN A 166 -6.10 4.63 4.00
C GLN A 166 -5.30 5.03 2.77
N MET A 167 -4.61 4.07 2.16
CA MET A 167 -3.89 4.27 0.90
C MET A 167 -4.27 3.18 -0.09
N GLU A 168 -4.60 3.60 -1.30
CA GLU A 168 -4.79 2.76 -2.47
C GLU A 168 -3.74 3.13 -3.51
N PHE A 169 -3.19 2.13 -4.19
CA PHE A 169 -2.18 2.36 -5.21
C PHE A 169 -2.24 1.35 -6.35
N GLU A 170 -1.75 1.80 -7.51
CA GLU A 170 -1.42 0.95 -8.65
C GLU A 170 -0.02 1.32 -9.13
N VAL A 171 0.92 0.37 -9.12
CA VAL A 171 2.30 0.56 -9.58
C VAL A 171 2.44 0.00 -10.99
N TRP A 172 2.98 0.81 -11.89
CA TRP A 172 3.21 0.48 -13.29
C TRP A 172 4.70 0.55 -13.62
N GLU A 173 5.13 -0.32 -14.54
CA GLU A 173 6.47 -0.32 -15.10
C GLU A 173 6.41 0.14 -16.56
N GLU A 174 7.30 1.08 -16.91
CA GLU A 174 7.44 1.58 -18.27
C GLU A 174 8.60 0.85 -18.96
N TRP A 175 8.25 -0.04 -19.88
CA TRP A 175 9.18 -0.64 -20.83
C TRP A 175 9.17 0.20 -22.11
N VAL A 176 10.22 0.11 -22.94
CA VAL A 176 10.36 0.93 -24.16
C VAL A 176 9.11 0.80 -25.06
N GLY A 177 8.22 1.79 -24.99
CA GLY A 177 6.97 1.86 -25.74
C GLY A 177 5.76 1.12 -25.14
N TYR A 178 5.89 0.45 -23.99
CA TYR A 178 4.79 -0.32 -23.38
C TYR A 178 4.69 -0.07 -21.87
N ILE A 179 3.47 0.16 -21.39
CA ILE A 179 3.17 0.27 -19.96
C ILE A 179 2.54 -1.03 -19.50
N THR A 180 3.16 -1.69 -18.52
CA THR A 180 2.63 -2.92 -17.91
C THR A 180 2.24 -2.64 -16.46
N LYS A 181 1.02 -3.05 -16.07
CA LYS A 181 0.57 -3.00 -14.67
C LYS A 181 1.39 -4.00 -13.86
N GLY A 182 2.17 -3.51 -12.90
CA GLY A 182 3.04 -4.33 -12.05
C GLY A 182 2.28 -4.96 -10.89
N TRP A 183 1.69 -4.12 -10.03
CA TRP A 183 0.89 -4.58 -8.88
C TRP A 183 0.00 -3.47 -8.36
N ALA A 184 -1.10 -3.83 -7.69
CA ALA A 184 -2.02 -2.89 -7.05
C ALA A 184 -2.38 -3.40 -5.65
N GLY A 185 -2.79 -2.49 -4.78
CA GLY A 185 -3.19 -2.86 -3.44
C GLY A 185 -3.67 -1.67 -2.62
N SER A 186 -4.12 -2.00 -1.41
CA SER A 186 -4.56 -1.03 -0.42
C SER A 186 -4.06 -1.42 0.97
N TYR A 187 -3.78 -0.44 1.82
CA TYR A 187 -3.46 -0.70 3.22
C TYR A 187 -3.79 0.49 4.12
N GLU A 188 -3.84 0.22 5.42
CA GLU A 188 -4.23 1.16 6.46
C GLU A 188 -3.06 1.45 7.41
N ILE A 189 -2.87 2.72 7.77
CA ILE A 189 -1.80 3.17 8.66
C ILE A 189 -2.44 3.86 9.85
N ARG A 190 -2.20 3.33 11.06
CA ARG A 190 -2.67 3.96 12.31
C ARG A 190 -1.70 5.05 12.76
N CYS A 191 -2.25 6.17 13.23
CA CYS A 191 -1.54 7.39 13.64
C CYS A 191 -1.68 7.64 15.15
#